data_AF-A0A426Y3B3-F1
#
_entry.id   AF-A0A426Y3B3-F1
#
_cell.length_a   1.000
_cell.length_b   1.000
_cell.length_c   1.000
_cell.angle_alpha   90.00
_cell.angle_beta   90.00
_cell.angle_gamma   90.00
#
_symmetry.space_group_name_H-M   'P 1'
#
loop_
_entity.id
_entity.type
_entity.pdbx_description
1 polymer ?
#
loop_
_entity_poly.entity_id
_entity_poly.type
_entity_poly.pdbx_seq_one_letter_code
_entity_poly.pdbx_strand_id
1 'polypeptide(L)' 'GPEVRSGDLPQPITLSSGQEFTFTIKRGVGSETRVSVNYDDFVNDVEVGDMLLVDGM' A
#
# COMPACT_ATOMS: atom_id res chain seq x y z
N GLY A 1 9.51 -10.09 -8.98
CA GLY A 1 8.29 -9.34 -9.35
C GLY A 1 8.64 -7.88 -9.57
N PRO A 2 7.69 -7.07 -10.07
CA PRO A 2 7.84 -5.62 -10.13
C PRO A 2 8.15 -5.02 -8.75
N GLU A 3 8.98 -3.99 -8.72
CA GLU A 3 9.24 -3.24 -7.48
C GLU A 3 8.10 -2.26 -7.24
N VAL A 4 7.33 -2.46 -6.17
CA VAL A 4 6.22 -1.58 -5.77
C VAL A 4 6.67 -0.73 -4.59
N ARG A 5 6.54 0.59 -4.73
CA ARG A 5 6.84 1.58 -3.68
C ARG A 5 5.57 2.30 -3.26
N SER A 6 5.42 2.55 -1.96
CA SER A 6 4.39 3.44 -1.45
C SER A 6 4.69 4.89 -1.82
N GLY A 7 3.64 5.67 -2.05
CA GLY A 7 3.72 7.12 -2.19
C GLY A 7 3.93 7.81 -0.84
N ASP A 8 3.94 9.14 -0.89
CA ASP A 8 4.20 9.96 0.29
C ASP A 8 3.06 9.89 1.31
N LEU A 9 3.45 9.78 2.58
CA LEU A 9 2.57 9.91 3.72
C LEU A 9 2.82 11.25 4.42
N PRO A 10 1.77 11.96 4.86
CA PRO A 10 1.94 13.23 5.57
C PRO A 10 2.63 13.06 6.93
N GLN A 11 2.51 11.88 7.52
CA GLN A 11 3.15 11.48 8.77
C GLN A 11 3.41 9.97 8.77
N PRO A 12 4.38 9.47 9.55
CA PRO A 12 4.59 8.02 9.72
C PRO A 12 3.32 7.34 10.25
N ILE A 13 3.02 6.15 9.72
CA ILE A 13 1.85 5.35 10.14
C ILE A 13 2.37 4.08 10.78
N THR A 14 1.82 3.74 11.94
CA THR A 14 2.05 2.45 12.59
C THR A 14 0.83 1.57 12.36
N LEU A 15 1.03 0.42 11.71
CA LEU A 15 -0.04 -0.56 11.49
C LEU A 15 -0.13 -1.50 12.69
N SER A 16 -1.36 -1.71 13.17
CA SER A 16 -1.66 -2.70 14.21
C SER A 16 -2.26 -3.97 13.60
N SER A 17 -2.04 -5.12 14.25
CA SER A 17 -2.65 -6.38 13.80
C SER A 17 -4.18 -6.28 13.77
N GLY A 18 -4.80 -6.73 12.68
CA GLY A 18 -6.24 -6.64 12.45
C GLY A 18 -6.75 -5.27 11.99
N GLN A 19 -5.88 -4.25 11.87
CA GLN A 19 -6.25 -2.96 11.31
C GLN A 19 -6.47 -3.07 9.80
N GLU A 20 -7.59 -2.54 9.32
CA GLU A 20 -7.82 -2.38 7.89
C GLU A 20 -6.97 -1.22 7.35
N PHE A 21 -6.23 -1.50 6.28
CA PHE A 21 -5.39 -0.51 5.61
C PHE A 21 -5.51 -0.69 4.09
N THR A 22 -5.59 0.42 3.36
CA THR A 22 -5.85 0.39 1.91
C THR A 22 -4.64 0.85 1.10
N PHE A 23 -4.16 -0.01 0.20
CA PHE A 23 -3.27 0.39 -0.88
C PHE A 23 -4.08 0.79 -2.12
N THR A 24 -3.68 1.86 -2.81
CA THR A 24 -4.44 2.39 -3.95
C THR A 24 -3.54 2.83 -5.10
N ILE A 25 -4.00 2.63 -6.34
CA ILE A 25 -3.35 3.20 -7.54
C ILE A 25 -3.71 4.67 -7.79
N LYS A 26 -4.72 5.19 -7.08
CA LYS A 26 -5.06 6.63 -7.12
C LYS A 26 -3.91 7.46 -6.54
N ARG A 27 -3.23 8.20 -7.42
CA ARG A 27 -2.06 9.04 -7.10
C ARG A 27 -2.41 10.18 -6.13
N GLY A 28 -1.42 10.57 -5.33
CA GLY A 28 -1.54 11.69 -4.38
C GLY A 28 -2.41 11.39 -3.17
N VAL A 29 -2.70 10.12 -2.89
CA VAL A 29 -3.44 9.69 -1.71
C VAL A 29 -2.46 9.24 -0.64
N GLY A 30 -2.54 9.87 0.53
CA GLY A 30 -1.83 9.49 1.75
C GLY A 30 -2.63 9.96 2.96
N SER A 31 -3.12 9.01 3.75
CA SER A 31 -3.85 9.22 5.00
C SER A 31 -3.53 8.11 5.99
N GLU A 32 -4.00 8.24 7.23
CA GLU A 32 -3.76 7.27 8.32
C GLU A 32 -4.20 5.82 8.01
N THR A 33 -5.09 5.64 7.03
CA THR A 33 -5.66 4.33 6.66
C THR A 33 -5.49 3.98 5.19
N ARG A 34 -4.85 4.84 4.38
CA ARG A 34 -4.74 4.62 2.94
C ARG A 34 -3.48 5.27 2.36
N VAL A 35 -2.76 4.54 1.51
CA VAL A 35 -1.59 5.05 0.80
C VAL A 35 -1.63 4.69 -0.68
N SER A 36 -1.11 5.60 -1.51
CA SER A 36 -0.91 5.32 -2.93
C SER A 36 0.29 4.41 -3.18
N VAL A 37 0.26 3.64 -4.26
CA VAL A 37 1.40 2.85 -4.76
C VAL A 37 1.81 3.36 -6.13
N ASN A 38 3.10 3.27 -6.47
CA ASN A 38 3.65 3.73 -7.75
C ASN A 38 3.50 2.71 -8.90
N TYR A 39 2.62 1.73 -8.77
CA TYR A 39 2.42 0.66 -9.73
C TYR A 39 0.97 0.61 -10.18
N ASP A 40 0.70 1.09 -11.40
CA ASP A 40 -0.66 1.27 -11.91
C ASP A 40 -1.39 -0.06 -12.11
N ASP A 41 -0.66 -1.15 -12.39
CA ASP A 41 -1.21 -2.51 -12.54
C ASP A 41 -1.35 -3.27 -11.21
N PHE A 42 -1.05 -2.64 -10.07
CA PHE A 42 -1.07 -3.29 -8.76
C PHE A 42 -2.38 -4.01 -8.45
N VAL A 43 -3.52 -3.40 -8.79
CA VAL A 43 -4.85 -4.00 -8.53
C VAL A 43 -5.20 -5.15 -9.47
N ASN A 44 -4.50 -5.28 -10.61
CA ASN A 44 -4.69 -6.36 -11.57
C ASN A 44 -3.82 -7.58 -11.23
N ASP A 45 -2.70 -7.33 -10.56
CA ASP A 45 -1.69 -8.35 -10.22
C ASP A 45 -1.89 -8.97 -8.83
N VAL A 46 -2.85 -8.48 -8.04
CA VAL A 46 -3.16 -9.00 -6.69
C VAL A 46 -4.55 -9.62 -6.64
N GLU A 47 -4.68 -10.66 -5.82
CA GLU A 47 -5.93 -11.37 -5.59
C GLU A 47 -6.29 -11.43 -4.10
N VAL A 48 -7.54 -11.76 -3.81
CA VAL A 48 -8.01 -11.92 -2.42
C VAL A 48 -7.28 -13.10 -1.78
N GLY A 49 -6.60 -12.84 -0.67
CA GLY A 49 -5.81 -13.83 0.06
C GLY A 49 -4.31 -13.70 -0.15
N ASP A 50 -3.86 -12.85 -1.08
CA ASP A 50 -2.45 -12.55 -1.25
C ASP A 50 -1.86 -11.84 -0.02
N MET A 51 -0.57 -12.10 0.22
CA MET A 51 0.20 -11.42 1.26
C MET A 51 1.10 -10.34 0.66
N LEU A 52 0.90 -9.11 1.13
CA LEU A 52 1.74 -7.96 0.78
C LEU A 52 2.78 -7.76 1.88
N LEU A 53 4.05 -7.85 1.52
CA LEU A 53 5.17 -7.51 2.40
C LEU A 53 5.52 -6.04 2.18
N VAL A 54 5.48 -5.26 3.26
CA VAL A 54 5.71 -3.81 3.25
C VAL A 54 6.86 -3.52 4.19
N ASP A 55 7.81 -2.69 3.73
CA ASP A 55 9.05 -2.38 4.46
C ASP A 55 9.86 -3.65 4.78
N GLY A 56 10.21 -4.39 3.71
CA GLY A 56 10.98 -5.63 3.81
C GLY A 56 12.34 -5.38 4.46
N MET A 57 12.45 -5.79 5.72
CA MET A 57 13.72 -6.00 6.43
C MET A 57 14.08 -7.48 6.39
#